data_AF-A0A7R9ZH51-F1
#
_entry.id   AF-A0A7R9ZH51-F1
#
_cell.length_a   1.000
_cell.length_b   1.000
_cell.length_c   1.000
_cell.angle_alpha   90.00
_cell.angle_beta   90.00
_cell.angle_gamma   90.00
#
_symmetry.space_group_name_H-M   'P 1'
#
loop_
_entity.id
_entity.type
_entity.pdbx_description
1 polymer ?
#
loop_
_entity_poly.entity_id
_entity_poly.type
_entity_poly.pdbx_seq_one_letter_code
_entity_poly.pdbx_strand_id
1 'polypeptide(L)'
;PEDWVKMQKFDSGQYEAQRRRVYPYDLNKLEDPADTYEEEITPVRCHVFVQSDYEVSLLEKPLEKKPQERYLRLIAQGMQKVNADPNYVENEIMGCPYVEMRTQEEWLTFSHVSNKKNVPKISMDKYQRICQKASPDDCYFILRNHVIQLHHHDPENPSAKWIRSNGHGNPDISFLVHTIVVDPDVPYAGSEEGMTDLHYRWAENHMVDFCQQAQIEAFKIYRLKGGGGNVKDTPPVTTIAATSITCEQKKPGQRR
;
A
#
# COMPACT_ATOMS: atom_id res chain seq x y z
N PRO A 1 22.28 -17.02 -11.16
CA PRO A 1 23.23 -15.97 -10.71
C PRO A 1 22.78 -15.45 -9.33
N GLU A 2 23.72 -15.29 -8.41
CA GLU A 2 23.57 -15.34 -6.94
C GLU A 2 22.58 -14.34 -6.29
N ASP A 3 22.09 -13.35 -7.04
CA ASP A 3 21.14 -12.35 -6.55
C ASP A 3 19.70 -12.87 -6.35
N TRP A 4 19.34 -14.00 -6.96
CA TRP A 4 18.01 -14.60 -6.81
C TRP A 4 17.82 -15.36 -5.49
N VAL A 5 18.92 -15.75 -4.83
CA VAL A 5 18.89 -16.41 -3.52
C VAL A 5 18.52 -15.39 -2.41
N LYS A 6 18.65 -14.09 -2.67
CA LYS A 6 18.32 -13.01 -1.72
C LYS A 6 16.85 -12.60 -1.70
N MET A 7 16.01 -13.08 -2.62
CA MET A 7 14.54 -12.87 -2.55
C MET A 7 13.86 -13.90 -1.62
N GLN A 8 14.57 -14.44 -0.62
CA GLN A 8 13.98 -15.24 0.43
C GLN A 8 13.51 -14.36 1.61
N LYS A 9 12.22 -14.54 1.93
CA LYS A 9 11.46 -14.05 3.10
C LYS A 9 10.91 -12.61 3.01
N PHE A 10 9.92 -12.43 2.15
CA PHE A 10 8.71 -11.72 2.60
C PHE A 10 7.70 -12.79 3.03
N ASP A 11 7.66 -13.01 4.34
CA ASP A 11 6.86 -14.01 5.03
C ASP A 11 5.39 -13.52 5.10
N SER A 12 4.54 -13.96 4.16
CA SER A 12 3.08 -13.84 4.29
C SER A 12 2.24 -14.85 3.49
N GLY A 13 2.86 -15.87 2.88
CA GLY A 13 2.11 -16.93 2.20
C GLY A 13 3.03 -17.86 1.43
N GLN A 14 2.74 -19.16 1.45
CA GLN A 14 3.46 -20.18 0.70
C GLN A 14 3.26 -19.96 -0.82
N TYR A 15 4.10 -19.15 -1.46
CA TYR A 15 4.19 -19.08 -2.91
C TYR A 15 5.38 -19.92 -3.37
N GLU A 16 5.17 -21.22 -3.54
CA GLU A 16 6.17 -22.05 -4.21
C GLU A 16 6.25 -21.66 -5.69
N ALA A 17 7.45 -21.29 -6.15
CA ALA A 17 7.68 -20.97 -7.55
C ALA A 17 7.33 -22.18 -8.42
N GLN A 18 6.29 -22.06 -9.24
CA GLN A 18 5.88 -23.14 -10.13
C GLN A 18 6.61 -23.02 -11.46
N ARG A 19 7.22 -24.11 -11.92
CA ARG A 19 7.80 -24.16 -13.26
C ARG A 19 6.70 -24.40 -14.28
N ARG A 20 6.42 -23.40 -15.13
CA ARG A 20 5.39 -23.49 -16.16
C ARG A 20 6.00 -23.31 -17.55
N ARG A 21 5.36 -23.94 -18.54
CA ARG A 21 5.60 -23.64 -19.96
C ARG A 21 4.67 -22.50 -20.33
N VAL A 22 5.23 -21.40 -20.82
CA VAL A 22 4.47 -20.23 -21.28
C VAL A 22 4.78 -20.03 -22.75
N TYR A 23 3.73 -19.82 -23.54
CA TYR A 23 3.87 -19.54 -24.95
C TYR A 23 4.09 -18.04 -25.12
N PRO A 24 5.19 -17.60 -25.77
CA PRO A 24 5.39 -16.19 -26.05
C PRO A 24 4.25 -15.69 -26.94
N TYR A 25 3.67 -14.56 -26.56
CA TYR A 25 2.65 -13.88 -27.33
C TYR A 25 3.31 -13.15 -28.51
N ASP A 26 2.93 -13.47 -29.74
CA ASP A 26 3.45 -12.83 -30.96
C ASP A 26 2.39 -11.88 -31.54
N LEU A 27 2.66 -10.58 -31.38
CA LEU A 27 1.80 -9.49 -31.84
C LEU A 27 1.56 -9.49 -33.35
N ASN A 28 2.54 -9.96 -34.13
CA ASN A 28 2.48 -9.91 -35.59
C ASN A 28 1.66 -11.07 -36.19
N LYS A 29 1.21 -12.02 -35.37
CA LYS A 29 0.48 -13.22 -35.80
C LYS A 29 -1.03 -13.18 -35.50
N LEU A 30 -1.55 -12.06 -35.02
CA LEU A 30 -2.96 -11.88 -34.67
C LEU A 30 -3.86 -11.47 -35.84
N GLU A 31 -3.30 -11.15 -37.01
CA GLU A 31 -4.08 -10.60 -38.12
C GLU A 31 -4.96 -11.64 -38.83
N ASP A 32 -4.79 -12.94 -38.58
CA ASP A 32 -5.72 -13.96 -39.08
C ASP A 32 -5.82 -15.19 -38.12
N PRO A 33 -6.83 -15.25 -37.23
CA PRO A 33 -6.98 -16.36 -36.28
C PRO A 33 -7.34 -17.70 -36.94
N ALA A 34 -7.61 -17.71 -38.25
CA ALA A 34 -8.05 -18.91 -38.97
C ALA A 34 -6.92 -19.74 -39.61
N ASP A 35 -5.77 -19.16 -39.96
CA ASP A 35 -4.86 -19.82 -40.94
C ASP A 35 -3.35 -19.85 -40.64
N THR A 36 -2.86 -19.37 -39.49
CA THR A 36 -1.40 -19.38 -39.21
C THR A 36 -1.01 -19.74 -37.78
N TYR A 37 -1.39 -20.95 -37.34
CA TYR A 37 -0.78 -21.60 -36.17
C TYR A 37 0.08 -22.84 -36.52
N GLU A 38 0.51 -22.98 -37.79
CA GLU A 38 1.41 -24.08 -38.17
C GLU A 38 2.90 -23.81 -37.88
N GLU A 39 3.29 -22.57 -37.54
CA GLU A 39 4.64 -22.34 -37.01
C GLU A 39 4.70 -22.71 -35.52
N GLU A 40 5.46 -23.78 -35.21
CA GLU A 40 5.68 -24.28 -33.85
C GLU A 40 6.25 -23.18 -32.92
N ILE A 41 5.36 -22.46 -32.22
CA ILE A 41 5.76 -21.56 -31.15
C ILE A 41 6.42 -22.41 -30.06
N THR A 42 7.75 -22.35 -29.96
CA THR A 42 8.49 -23.08 -28.95
C THR A 42 8.20 -22.44 -27.58
N PRO A 43 7.59 -23.17 -26.63
CA PRO A 43 7.27 -22.61 -25.32
C PRO A 43 8.55 -22.30 -24.54
N VAL A 44 8.52 -21.20 -23.79
CA VAL A 44 9.59 -20.82 -22.86
C VAL A 44 9.26 -21.41 -21.49
N ARG A 45 10.29 -21.92 -20.79
CA ARG A 45 10.15 -22.37 -19.40
C ARG A 45 10.45 -21.21 -18.45
N CYS A 46 9.46 -20.79 -17.69
CA CYS A 46 9.62 -19.76 -16.67
C CYS A 46 9.17 -20.27 -15.29
N HIS A 47 9.63 -19.57 -14.27
CA HIS A 47 9.10 -19.70 -12.91
C HIS A 47 8.01 -18.66 -12.74
N VAL A 48 6.82 -19.10 -12.32
CA VAL A 48 5.68 -18.22 -12.04
C VAL A 48 5.26 -18.38 -10.59
N PHE A 49 4.86 -17.27 -9.99
CA PHE A 49 4.24 -17.24 -8.67
C PHE A 49 2.75 -17.03 -8.89
N VAL A 50 1.96 -18.04 -8.54
CA VAL A 50 0.51 -18.01 -8.67
C VAL A 50 -0.07 -18.25 -7.29
N GLN A 51 -1.02 -17.42 -6.88
CA GLN A 51 -1.77 -17.65 -5.66
C GLN A 51 -2.68 -18.87 -5.92
N SER A 52 -2.39 -20.00 -5.26
CA SER A 52 -2.76 -21.36 -5.66
C SER A 52 -4.24 -21.75 -5.44
N ASP A 53 -5.17 -20.84 -5.67
CA ASP A 53 -6.45 -20.89 -4.96
C ASP A 53 -7.66 -20.45 -5.81
N TYR A 54 -7.55 -20.46 -7.15
CA TYR A 54 -8.59 -19.92 -8.02
C TYR A 54 -9.74 -20.91 -8.34
N GLU A 55 -9.51 -22.22 -8.37
CA GLU A 55 -10.50 -23.16 -8.93
C GLU A 55 -11.38 -23.90 -7.92
N VAL A 56 -10.99 -24.03 -6.64
CA VAL A 56 -11.67 -24.97 -5.71
C VAL A 56 -12.64 -24.29 -4.72
N SER A 57 -12.67 -22.95 -4.64
CA SER A 57 -13.42 -22.26 -3.56
C SER A 57 -14.20 -21.02 -4.01
N LEU A 58 -14.58 -20.90 -5.28
CA LEU A 58 -15.37 -19.78 -5.80
C LEU A 58 -16.74 -19.61 -5.10
N LEU A 59 -17.22 -20.63 -4.36
CA LEU A 59 -18.48 -20.60 -3.63
C LEU A 59 -18.35 -20.08 -2.18
N GLU A 60 -17.13 -20.00 -1.61
CA GLU A 60 -16.92 -19.65 -0.20
C GLU A 60 -15.95 -18.47 0.03
N LYS A 61 -15.30 -17.94 -1.01
CA LYS A 61 -14.27 -16.91 -0.85
C LYS A 61 -14.83 -15.49 -0.73
N PRO A 62 -14.19 -14.63 0.10
CA PRO A 62 -14.52 -13.21 0.17
C PRO A 62 -14.38 -12.57 -1.21
N LEU A 63 -15.31 -11.66 -1.51
CA LEU A 63 -15.35 -10.84 -2.73
C LEU A 63 -13.94 -10.43 -3.17
N GLU A 64 -13.62 -10.71 -4.42
CA GLU A 64 -12.38 -10.29 -5.08
C GLU A 64 -12.16 -8.80 -4.79
N LYS A 65 -11.10 -8.49 -4.03
CA LYS A 65 -10.77 -7.09 -3.73
C LYS A 65 -10.27 -6.45 -5.01
N LYS A 66 -10.94 -5.39 -5.45
CA LYS A 66 -10.50 -4.60 -6.59
C LYS A 66 -9.06 -4.12 -6.39
N PRO A 67 -8.19 -4.18 -7.41
CA PRO A 67 -6.86 -3.61 -7.33
C PRO A 67 -6.93 -2.10 -7.15
N GLN A 68 -5.89 -1.50 -6.56
CA GLN A 68 -5.72 -0.06 -6.58
C GLN A 68 -5.24 0.37 -7.98
N GLU A 69 -5.76 1.48 -8.50
CA GLU A 69 -5.34 2.06 -9.79
C GLU A 69 -3.82 2.22 -9.88
N ARG A 70 -3.19 2.66 -8.78
CA ARG A 70 -1.73 2.80 -8.65
C ARG A 70 -1.00 1.52 -9.07
N TYR A 71 -1.49 0.36 -8.63
CA TYR A 71 -0.86 -0.92 -8.91
C TYR A 71 -0.98 -1.28 -10.39
N LEU A 72 -2.14 -1.05 -11.01
CA LEU A 72 -2.34 -1.26 -12.45
C LEU A 72 -1.46 -0.33 -13.27
N ARG A 73 -1.36 0.95 -12.89
CA ARG A 73 -0.46 1.92 -13.56
C ARG A 73 1.00 1.49 -13.50
N LEU A 74 1.47 0.94 -12.37
CA LEU A 74 2.84 0.42 -12.26
C LEU A 74 3.07 -0.78 -13.19
N ILE A 75 2.11 -1.70 -13.27
CA ILE A 75 2.17 -2.84 -14.20
C ILE A 75 2.20 -2.32 -15.64
N ALA A 76 1.27 -1.43 -16.01
CA ALA A 76 1.17 -0.84 -17.34
C ALA A 76 2.48 -0.14 -17.76
N GLN A 77 3.07 0.68 -16.87
CA GLN A 77 4.36 1.32 -17.13
C GLN A 77 5.50 0.31 -17.31
N GLY A 78 5.53 -0.75 -16.51
CA GLY A 78 6.52 -1.83 -16.66
C GLY A 78 6.37 -2.55 -18.00
N MET A 79 5.14 -2.87 -18.40
CA MET A 79 4.82 -3.51 -19.67
C MET A 79 5.15 -2.62 -20.88
N GLN A 80 4.83 -1.34 -20.81
CA GLN A 80 5.18 -0.37 -21.86
C GLN A 80 6.69 -0.23 -22.04
N LYS A 81 7.46 -0.23 -20.94
CA LYS A 81 8.95 -0.17 -21.00
C LYS A 81 9.58 -1.36 -21.72
N VAL A 82 8.90 -2.51 -21.74
CA VAL A 82 9.35 -3.71 -22.47
C VAL A 82 8.63 -3.90 -23.81
N ASN A 83 7.95 -2.86 -24.31
CA ASN A 83 7.20 -2.84 -25.57
C ASN A 83 6.11 -3.93 -25.64
N ALA A 84 5.41 -4.19 -24.54
CA ALA A 84 4.21 -5.02 -24.57
C ALA A 84 3.12 -4.40 -25.46
N ASP A 85 2.17 -5.22 -25.91
CA ASP A 85 1.03 -4.81 -26.73
C ASP A 85 0.25 -3.65 -26.08
N PRO A 86 0.16 -2.47 -26.71
CA PRO A 86 -0.62 -1.34 -26.20
C PRO A 86 -2.10 -1.68 -26.02
N ASN A 87 -2.68 -2.51 -26.89
CA ASN A 87 -4.10 -2.90 -26.80
C ASN A 87 -4.35 -3.80 -25.60
N TYR A 88 -3.43 -4.71 -25.30
CA TYR A 88 -3.51 -5.54 -24.09
C TYR A 88 -3.37 -4.69 -22.83
N VAL A 89 -2.41 -3.76 -22.81
CA VAL A 89 -2.23 -2.86 -21.66
C VAL A 89 -3.49 -2.02 -21.43
N GLU A 90 -4.10 -1.46 -22.47
CA GLU A 90 -5.30 -0.65 -22.33
C GLU A 90 -6.52 -1.49 -21.93
N ASN A 91 -6.80 -2.58 -22.64
CA ASN A 91 -8.04 -3.33 -22.48
C ASN A 91 -8.02 -4.28 -21.27
N GLU A 92 -6.90 -4.94 -21.02
CA GLU A 92 -6.81 -6.01 -20.00
C GLU A 92 -6.23 -5.52 -18.68
N ILE A 93 -5.25 -4.60 -18.71
CA ILE A 93 -4.63 -4.07 -17.50
C ILE A 93 -5.38 -2.83 -17.01
N MET A 94 -5.48 -1.80 -17.85
CA MET A 94 -6.13 -0.54 -17.47
C MET A 94 -7.66 -0.62 -17.51
N GLY A 95 -8.23 -1.50 -18.32
CA GLY A 95 -9.67 -1.78 -18.38
C GLY A 95 -10.21 -2.58 -17.19
N CYS A 96 -9.33 -3.12 -16.32
CA CYS A 96 -9.74 -3.85 -15.13
C CYS A 96 -10.46 -2.93 -14.12
N PRO A 97 -11.62 -3.29 -13.56
CA PRO A 97 -12.27 -2.46 -12.54
C PRO A 97 -11.38 -2.26 -11.30
N TYR A 98 -11.01 -1.02 -11.00
CA TYR A 98 -10.11 -0.67 -9.89
C TYR A 98 -10.74 0.26 -8.85
N VAL A 99 -10.01 0.46 -7.74
CA VAL A 99 -10.24 1.56 -6.80
C VAL A 99 -9.39 2.73 -7.24
N GLU A 100 -10.05 3.84 -7.60
CA GLU A 100 -9.42 5.07 -8.06
C GLU A 100 -8.43 5.62 -7.01
N MET A 101 -7.34 6.20 -7.50
CA MET A 101 -6.40 6.91 -6.65
C MET A 101 -7.02 8.22 -6.14
N ARG A 102 -6.77 8.52 -4.87
CA ARG A 102 -7.10 9.83 -4.31
C ARG A 102 -6.16 10.88 -4.88
N THR A 103 -6.73 12.03 -5.25
CA THR A 103 -5.98 13.25 -5.54
C THR A 103 -5.26 13.74 -4.28
N GLN A 104 -4.27 14.63 -4.42
CA GLN A 104 -3.50 15.12 -3.28
C GLN A 104 -4.38 15.88 -2.27
N GLU A 105 -5.46 16.49 -2.74
CA GLU A 105 -6.47 17.19 -1.97
C GLU A 105 -7.35 16.24 -1.15
N GLU A 106 -7.53 15.01 -1.64
CA GLU A 106 -8.32 13.95 -1.02
C GLU A 106 -7.48 13.04 -0.11
N TRP A 107 -6.16 13.25 -0.08
CA TRP A 107 -5.27 12.46 0.76
C TRP A 107 -5.71 12.48 2.22
N LEU A 108 -5.80 11.27 2.76
CA LEU A 108 -6.18 11.08 4.13
C LEU A 108 -5.05 11.54 5.05
N THR A 109 -5.46 12.12 6.17
CA THR A 109 -4.57 12.48 7.26
C THR A 109 -5.13 11.87 8.53
N PHE A 110 -4.32 11.79 9.58
CA PHE A 110 -4.83 11.42 10.90
C PHE A 110 -5.66 12.59 11.47
N SER A 111 -6.90 12.69 10.98
CA SER A 111 -7.80 13.86 11.01
C SER A 111 -8.33 14.24 12.39
N HIS A 112 -8.18 13.39 13.41
CA HIS A 112 -8.54 13.74 14.79
C HIS A 112 -7.71 14.88 15.41
N VAL A 113 -6.72 15.42 14.68
CA VAL A 113 -5.62 16.20 15.24
C VAL A 113 -5.29 17.47 14.48
N SER A 114 -5.50 17.53 13.15
CA SER A 114 -5.28 18.76 12.35
C SER A 114 -6.09 19.96 12.87
N ASN A 115 -7.26 19.71 13.47
CA ASN A 115 -8.15 20.74 14.00
C ASN A 115 -7.89 21.11 15.48
N LYS A 116 -7.02 20.39 16.20
CA LYS A 116 -6.72 20.72 17.60
C LYS A 116 -5.57 21.73 17.66
N LYS A 117 -5.90 23.00 17.91
CA LYS A 117 -4.93 24.09 18.11
C LYS A 117 -3.81 23.76 19.12
N ASN A 118 -4.01 22.78 19.99
CA ASN A 118 -3.07 22.39 21.06
C ASN A 118 -2.74 20.89 21.02
N VAL A 119 -2.00 20.43 20.00
CA VAL A 119 -1.41 19.08 20.01
C VAL A 119 -0.29 19.02 21.07
N PRO A 120 -0.34 18.11 22.06
CA PRO A 120 0.69 18.04 23.11
C PRO A 120 2.07 17.75 22.53
N LYS A 121 3.09 18.47 23.01
CA LYS A 121 4.47 18.29 22.54
C LYS A 121 5.25 17.30 23.42
N ILE A 122 6.01 16.38 22.82
CA ILE A 122 6.90 15.45 23.52
C ILE A 122 8.31 15.46 22.91
N SER A 123 9.34 15.18 23.71
CA SER A 123 10.69 14.95 23.20
C SER A 123 10.86 13.53 22.69
N MET A 124 11.90 13.28 21.89
CA MET A 124 12.25 11.93 21.44
C MET A 124 12.51 10.98 22.63
N ASP A 125 13.24 11.44 23.66
CA ASP A 125 13.46 10.64 24.88
C ASP A 125 12.15 10.26 25.58
N LYS A 126 11.17 11.17 25.60
CA LYS A 126 9.86 10.88 26.20
C LYS A 126 9.10 9.86 25.35
N TYR A 127 9.17 9.97 24.03
CA TYR A 127 8.60 8.98 23.11
C TYR A 127 9.19 7.59 23.33
N GLN A 128 10.52 7.46 23.39
CA GLN A 128 11.20 6.18 23.64
C GLN A 128 10.81 5.59 24.99
N ARG A 129 10.75 6.41 26.06
CA ARG A 129 10.31 5.96 27.39
C ARG A 129 8.84 5.50 27.41
N ILE A 130 7.97 6.13 26.62
CA ILE A 130 6.58 5.71 26.49
C ILE A 130 6.52 4.34 25.80
N CYS A 131 7.27 4.16 24.71
CA CYS A 131 7.34 2.90 23.98
C CYS A 131 7.88 1.75 24.86
N GLN A 132 8.95 1.97 25.61
CA GLN A 132 9.50 0.97 26.54
C GLN A 132 8.53 0.52 27.64
N LYS A 133 7.58 1.38 28.01
CA LYS A 133 6.57 1.11 29.04
C LYS A 133 5.21 0.72 28.47
N ALA A 134 5.09 0.69 27.14
CA ALA A 134 3.84 0.40 26.46
C ALA A 134 3.48 -1.08 26.64
N SER A 135 2.18 -1.36 26.71
CA SER A 135 1.71 -2.75 26.70
C SER A 135 1.95 -3.41 25.33
N PRO A 136 1.89 -4.75 25.23
CA PRO A 136 1.86 -5.45 23.95
C PRO A 136 0.76 -4.97 23.00
N ASP A 137 -0.27 -4.29 23.48
CA ASP A 137 -1.39 -3.86 22.64
C ASP A 137 -1.34 -2.35 22.32
N ASP A 138 -0.34 -1.65 22.86
CA ASP A 138 -0.07 -0.25 22.57
C ASP A 138 1.05 -0.13 21.55
N CYS A 139 0.76 0.49 20.40
CA CYS A 139 1.76 0.75 19.38
C CYS A 139 1.86 2.24 19.06
N TYR A 140 3.08 2.70 18.83
CA TYR A 140 3.38 4.08 18.47
C TYR A 140 4.26 4.10 17.23
N PHE A 141 4.20 5.15 16.44
CA PHE A 141 5.16 5.41 15.36
C PHE A 141 5.23 6.90 15.07
N ILE A 142 6.27 7.31 14.33
CA ILE A 142 6.50 8.71 13.98
C ILE A 142 6.29 8.90 12.47
N LEU A 143 5.48 9.91 12.10
CA LEU A 143 5.40 10.44 10.74
C LEU A 143 5.67 11.94 10.73
N ARG A 144 6.68 12.34 9.98
CA ARG A 144 7.32 13.66 9.94
C ARG A 144 7.74 14.17 11.32
N ASN A 145 6.77 14.69 12.08
CA ASN A 145 6.96 15.23 13.41
C ASN A 145 5.77 14.91 14.34
N HIS A 146 4.89 14.01 13.91
CA HIS A 146 3.76 13.52 14.67
C HIS A 146 4.08 12.14 15.22
N VAL A 147 3.88 11.95 16.51
CA VAL A 147 3.90 10.64 17.15
C VAL A 147 2.45 10.16 17.22
N ILE A 148 2.12 9.12 16.47
CA ILE A 148 0.79 8.52 16.42
C ILE A 148 0.77 7.33 17.37
N GLN A 149 -0.17 7.33 18.32
CA GLN A 149 -0.52 6.18 19.15
C GLN A 149 -1.73 5.48 18.52
N LEU A 150 -1.64 4.17 18.33
CA LEU A 150 -2.74 3.33 17.90
C LEU A 150 -3.61 2.94 19.10
N HIS A 151 -4.91 2.75 18.85
CA HIS A 151 -5.83 2.17 19.81
C HIS A 151 -5.46 0.71 20.10
N HIS A 152 -6.04 0.14 21.15
CA HIS A 152 -5.91 -1.29 21.45
C HIS A 152 -6.32 -2.13 20.23
N HIS A 153 -5.45 -3.05 19.83
CA HIS A 153 -5.57 -3.89 18.64
C HIS A 153 -5.03 -5.29 18.95
N ASP A 154 -5.37 -6.26 18.09
CA ASP A 154 -4.82 -7.61 18.18
C ASP A 154 -3.29 -7.59 17.88
N PRO A 155 -2.43 -7.97 18.84
CA PRO A 155 -0.98 -8.00 18.63
C PRO A 155 -0.55 -9.04 17.58
N GLU A 156 -1.40 -10.02 17.26
CA GLU A 156 -1.15 -11.01 16.23
C GLU A 156 -1.48 -10.52 14.82
N ASN A 157 -2.17 -9.38 14.70
CA ASN A 157 -2.46 -8.74 13.42
C ASN A 157 -1.15 -8.44 12.67
N PRO A 158 -0.97 -8.90 11.41
CA PRO A 158 0.27 -8.70 10.66
C PRO A 158 0.68 -7.22 10.52
N SER A 159 -0.29 -6.33 10.33
CA SER A 159 -0.04 -4.89 10.22
C SER A 159 0.42 -4.30 11.55
N ALA A 160 -0.15 -4.74 12.67
CA ALA A 160 0.29 -4.34 13.99
C ALA A 160 1.74 -4.80 14.26
N LYS A 161 2.08 -6.04 13.92
CA LYS A 161 3.46 -6.57 14.00
C LYS A 161 4.43 -5.75 13.15
N TRP A 162 4.02 -5.38 11.94
CA TRP A 162 4.85 -4.55 11.06
C TRP A 162 5.10 -3.16 11.66
N ILE A 163 4.07 -2.47 12.17
CA ILE A 163 4.22 -1.16 12.81
C ILE A 163 5.06 -1.30 14.08
N ARG A 164 4.89 -2.37 14.86
CA ARG A 164 5.70 -2.60 16.05
C ARG A 164 7.18 -2.75 15.72
N SER A 165 7.51 -3.55 14.70
CA SER A 165 8.90 -3.80 14.33
C SER A 165 9.58 -2.59 13.70
N ASN A 166 8.84 -1.81 12.90
CA ASN A 166 9.42 -0.74 12.09
C ASN A 166 9.19 0.67 12.66
N GLY A 167 8.09 0.90 13.37
CA GLY A 167 7.72 2.20 13.92
C GLY A 167 7.90 2.34 15.43
N HIS A 168 7.52 1.32 16.22
CA HIS A 168 7.47 1.45 17.68
C HIS A 168 8.83 1.66 18.33
N GLY A 169 9.01 2.84 18.94
CA GLY A 169 10.28 3.24 19.57
C GLY A 169 11.36 3.67 18.57
N ASN A 170 11.10 3.53 17.26
CA ASN A 170 11.99 3.93 16.18
C ASN A 170 11.77 5.39 15.76
N PRO A 171 12.73 6.00 15.05
CA PRO A 171 12.56 7.29 14.40
C PRO A 171 11.43 7.34 13.36
N ASP A 172 11.38 8.44 12.63
CA ASP A 172 10.44 8.67 11.54
C ASP A 172 10.40 7.52 10.51
N ILE A 173 9.20 7.04 10.17
CA ILE A 173 9.03 5.96 9.19
C ILE A 173 8.58 6.44 7.81
N SER A 174 8.46 7.75 7.58
CA SER A 174 7.95 8.30 6.30
C SER A 174 8.83 7.87 5.13
N PHE A 175 10.16 7.91 5.30
CA PHE A 175 11.09 7.45 4.28
C PHE A 175 10.98 5.93 4.05
N LEU A 176 10.80 5.15 5.12
CA LEU A 176 10.58 3.70 5.01
C LEU A 176 9.31 3.40 4.19
N VAL A 177 8.20 4.08 4.49
CA VAL A 177 6.94 3.96 3.73
C VAL A 177 7.16 4.30 2.26
N HIS A 178 7.91 5.39 1.98
CA HIS A 178 8.29 5.81 0.63
C HIS A 178 9.12 4.77 -0.12
N THR A 179 10.02 4.07 0.55
CA THR A 179 10.82 3.01 -0.09
C THR A 179 10.06 1.72 -0.36
N ILE A 180 9.01 1.43 0.41
CA ILE A 180 8.25 0.18 0.30
C ILE A 180 7.07 0.32 -0.67
N VAL A 181 6.40 1.47 -0.68
CA VAL A 181 5.23 1.71 -1.53
C VAL A 181 5.66 2.61 -2.68
N VAL A 182 5.63 2.11 -3.91
CA VAL A 182 5.98 2.91 -5.08
C VAL A 182 4.72 3.59 -5.62
N ASP A 183 4.82 4.87 -5.95
CA ASP A 183 3.78 5.65 -6.59
C ASP A 183 4.37 6.41 -7.79
N PRO A 184 3.82 6.25 -9.01
CA PRO A 184 4.35 6.92 -10.18
C PRO A 184 4.22 8.44 -10.14
N ASP A 185 3.29 8.97 -9.34
CA ASP A 185 3.02 10.41 -9.26
C ASP A 185 3.81 11.10 -8.13
N VAL A 186 4.53 10.32 -7.31
CA VAL A 186 5.43 10.83 -6.28
C VAL A 186 6.88 10.58 -6.68
N PRO A 187 7.72 11.62 -6.82
CA PRO A 187 9.13 11.46 -7.14
C PRO A 187 9.85 10.53 -6.16
N TYR A 188 10.86 9.80 -6.63
CA TYR A 188 11.66 8.98 -5.74
C TYR A 188 12.64 9.85 -4.93
N ALA A 189 12.44 9.93 -3.61
CA ALA A 189 13.46 10.39 -2.68
C ALA A 189 14.55 9.32 -2.50
N GLY A 190 15.81 9.66 -2.84
CA GLY A 190 16.95 8.73 -2.71
C GLY A 190 17.50 8.60 -1.28
N SER A 191 17.16 9.52 -0.39
CA SER A 191 17.53 9.52 1.02
C SER A 191 16.46 10.24 1.86
N GLU A 192 16.56 10.12 3.18
CA GLU A 192 15.65 10.79 4.12
C GLU A 192 15.71 12.32 3.98
N GLU A 193 16.89 12.89 3.72
CA GLU A 193 17.06 14.33 3.50
C GLU A 193 16.41 14.82 2.19
N GLY A 194 16.20 13.91 1.23
CA GLY A 194 15.51 14.19 -0.03
C GLY A 194 13.98 14.25 0.10
N MET A 195 13.44 13.94 1.27
CA MET A 195 12.00 13.94 1.51
C MET A 195 11.44 15.37 1.52
N THR A 196 10.54 15.64 0.58
CA THR A 196 9.75 16.87 0.50
C THR A 196 8.39 16.72 1.20
N ASP A 197 7.67 17.83 1.39
CA ASP A 197 6.31 17.85 1.95
C ASP A 197 5.32 16.95 1.21
N LEU A 198 5.50 16.77 -0.10
CA LEU A 198 4.71 15.85 -0.91
C LEU A 198 4.87 14.41 -0.40
N HIS A 199 6.10 13.97 -0.17
CA HIS A 199 6.39 12.61 0.30
C HIS A 199 5.82 12.35 1.69
N TYR A 200 5.94 13.33 2.60
CA TYR A 200 5.38 13.19 3.95
C TYR A 200 3.86 13.08 3.94
N ARG A 201 3.16 13.91 3.14
CA ARG A 201 1.70 13.85 3.02
C ARG A 201 1.25 12.53 2.38
N TRP A 202 1.97 12.08 1.37
CA TRP A 202 1.71 10.80 0.71
C TRP A 202 1.94 9.61 1.66
N ALA A 203 3.03 9.63 2.45
CA ALA A 203 3.32 8.58 3.42
C ALA A 203 2.26 8.53 4.52
N GLU A 204 1.78 9.70 4.97
CA GLU A 204 0.65 9.78 5.89
C GLU A 204 -0.62 9.16 5.30
N ASN A 205 -0.98 9.52 4.07
CA ASN A 205 -2.15 8.93 3.39
C ASN A 205 -2.06 7.40 3.36
N HIS A 206 -0.91 6.82 2.99
CA HIS A 206 -0.75 5.36 2.97
C HIS A 206 -0.82 4.73 4.34
N MET A 207 -0.24 5.38 5.36
CA MET A 207 -0.34 4.85 6.71
C MET A 207 -1.76 4.90 7.25
N VAL A 208 -2.57 5.89 6.87
CA VAL A 208 -4.00 5.91 7.20
C VAL A 208 -4.73 4.75 6.52
N ASP A 209 -4.54 4.55 5.21
CA ASP A 209 -5.15 3.43 4.48
C ASP A 209 -4.71 2.07 5.05
N PHE A 210 -3.42 1.93 5.35
CA PHE A 210 -2.82 0.72 5.94
C PHE A 210 -3.47 0.38 7.30
N CYS A 211 -3.65 1.39 8.16
CA CYS A 211 -4.32 1.21 9.44
C CYS A 211 -5.81 0.88 9.27
N GLN A 212 -6.52 1.56 8.36
CA GLN A 212 -7.95 1.31 8.09
C GLN A 212 -8.19 -0.12 7.57
N GLN A 213 -7.36 -0.59 6.63
CA GLN A 213 -7.46 -1.96 6.10
C GLN A 213 -7.17 -3.02 7.17
N ALA A 214 -6.31 -2.70 8.13
CA ALA A 214 -5.99 -3.55 9.27
C ALA A 214 -7.01 -3.46 10.41
N GLN A 215 -8.02 -2.58 10.30
CA GLN A 215 -8.97 -2.25 11.37
C GLN A 215 -8.27 -1.73 12.65
N ILE A 216 -7.19 -0.96 12.47
CA ILE A 216 -6.45 -0.33 13.57
C ILE A 216 -6.72 1.18 13.52
N GLU A 217 -7.21 1.73 14.63
CA GLU A 217 -7.54 3.15 14.72
C GLU A 217 -6.40 3.95 15.39
N ALA A 218 -6.18 5.18 14.96
CA ALA A 218 -5.29 6.10 15.66
C ALA A 218 -6.03 6.74 16.85
N PHE A 219 -5.46 6.65 18.04
CA PHE A 219 -6.07 7.09 19.29
C PHE A 219 -5.58 8.46 19.77
N LYS A 220 -4.26 8.66 19.83
CA LYS A 220 -3.64 9.91 20.30
C LYS A 220 -2.53 10.33 19.37
N ILE A 221 -2.32 11.63 19.25
CA ILE A 221 -1.17 12.17 18.52
C ILE A 221 -0.47 13.20 19.38
N TYR A 222 0.85 13.15 19.33
CA TYR A 222 1.75 14.13 19.93
C TYR A 222 2.57 14.79 18.83
N ARG A 223 3.11 15.98 19.11
CA ARG A 223 4.09 16.64 18.23
C ARG A 223 5.49 16.54 18.82
N LEU A 224 6.49 16.13 18.04
CA LEU A 224 7.87 16.09 18.48
C LEU A 224 8.42 17.50 18.69
N LYS A 225 9.10 17.72 19.81
CA LYS A 225 9.85 18.96 20.08
C LYS A 225 11.08 19.02 19.16
N GLY A 226 11.30 20.15 18.49
CA GLY A 226 12.49 20.37 17.66
C GLY A 226 12.42 19.82 16.24
N GLY A 227 11.43 18.99 15.90
CA GLY A 227 11.18 18.49 14.52
C GLY A 227 10.56 19.53 13.58
N GLY A 228 10.74 20.81 13.88
CA GLY A 228 10.34 21.92 13.03
C GLY A 228 11.58 22.58 12.47
N GLY A 229 12.22 21.95 11.48
CA GLY A 229 12.92 22.75 10.48
C GLY A 229 11.96 23.84 9.98
N ASN A 230 12.46 25.00 9.59
CA ASN A 230 11.73 26.21 9.18
C ASN A 230 10.79 26.02 7.95
N VAL A 231 9.95 24.98 7.94
CA VAL A 231 8.86 24.82 7.01
C VAL A 231 7.77 25.75 7.51
N LYS A 232 7.68 26.92 6.89
CA LYS A 232 6.60 27.88 7.08
C LYS A 232 5.28 27.10 6.99
N ASP A 233 4.45 27.20 8.02
CA ASP A 233 3.18 26.48 8.16
C ASP A 233 2.40 26.51 6.83
N THR A 234 2.38 25.37 6.13
CA THR A 234 1.55 25.17 4.94
C THR A 234 0.09 25.27 5.40
N PRO A 235 -0.78 26.04 4.71
CA PRO A 235 -2.14 26.23 5.15
C PRO A 235 -2.87 24.88 5.28
N PRO A 236 -3.78 24.73 6.26
CA PRO A 236 -4.51 23.49 6.46
C PRO A 236 -5.30 23.14 5.19
N VAL A 237 -5.05 21.95 4.65
CA VAL A 237 -5.86 21.37 3.57
C VAL A 237 -7.29 21.21 4.08
N THR A 238 -8.26 21.65 3.29
CA THR A 238 -9.68 21.59 3.63
C THR A 238 -10.08 20.16 3.92
N THR A 239 -10.37 19.87 5.19
CA THR A 239 -10.77 18.52 5.63
C THR A 239 -12.18 18.25 5.13
N ILE A 240 -12.33 17.38 4.14
CA ILE A 240 -13.61 16.72 3.85
C ILE A 240 -13.83 15.73 4.99
N ALA A 241 -14.95 15.86 5.71
CA ALA A 241 -15.30 14.92 6.76
C ALA A 241 -15.36 13.51 6.17
N ALA A 242 -14.49 12.61 6.66
CA ALA A 242 -14.58 11.19 6.33
C ALA A 242 -15.91 10.68 6.87
N THR A 243 -16.90 10.56 5.98
CA THR A 243 -18.14 9.85 6.29
C THR A 243 -17.74 8.43 6.63
N SER A 244 -18.03 8.00 7.85
CA SER A 244 -17.93 6.60 8.25
C SER A 244 -18.75 5.79 7.26
N ILE A 245 -18.07 5.07 6.36
CA ILE A 245 -18.70 4.06 5.51
C ILE A 245 -19.07 2.92 6.44
N THR A 246 -20.23 3.04 7.07
CA THR A 246 -20.90 1.90 7.68
C THR A 246 -21.33 1.01 6.52
N CYS A 247 -20.66 -0.13 6.39
CA CYS A 247 -21.06 -1.17 5.46
C CYS A 247 -22.40 -1.73 5.99
N GLU A 248 -23.53 -1.16 5.55
CA GLU A 248 -24.84 -1.73 5.79
C GLU A 248 -24.90 -3.09 5.08
N GLN A 249 -24.75 -4.16 5.86
CA GLN A 249 -25.09 -5.50 5.41
C GLN A 249 -26.60 -5.53 5.14
N LYS A 250 -26.99 -5.38 3.87
CA LYS A 250 -28.36 -5.66 3.42
C LYS A 250 -28.68 -7.12 3.74
N LYS A 251 -29.58 -7.34 4.70
CA LYS A 251 -30.18 -8.65 4.92
C LYS A 251 -30.88 -9.12 3.64
N PRO A 252 -30.61 -10.32 3.14
CA PRO A 252 -31.30 -10.85 1.97
C PRO A 252 -32.72 -11.24 2.37
N GLY A 253 -33.71 -10.69 1.65
CA GLY A 253 -35.07 -11.22 1.61
C GLY A 253 -36.14 -10.34 2.22
N GLN A 254 -36.65 -9.41 1.41
CA GLN A 254 -38.10 -9.12 1.37
C GLN A 254 -38.45 -8.78 -0.09
N ARG A 255 -38.99 -9.77 -0.80
CA ARG A 255 -39.71 -9.55 -2.06
C ARG A 255 -41.06 -8.93 -1.71
N ARG A 256 -41.43 -7.87 -2.42
CA ARG A 256 -42.83 -7.56 -2.73
C ARG A 256 -43.06 -7.90 -4.19
#